data_AF-A0A9Q1RGE4-F1
#
_entry.id   AF-A0A9Q1RGE4-F1
#
_cell.length_a   1.000
_cell.length_b   1.000
_cell.length_c   1.000
_cell.angle_alpha   90.00
_cell.angle_beta   90.00
_cell.angle_gamma   90.00
#
_symmetry.space_group_name_H-M   'P 1'
#
loop_
_entity.id
_entity.type
_entity.pdbx_description
1 polymer ?
#
loop_
_entity_poly.entity_id
_entity_poly.type
_entity_poly.pdbx_seq_one_letter_code
_entity_poly.pdbx_strand_id
1 'polypeptide(L)'
;MEEGNSSVRRWEDLDIDILVKIFQSFDLFELTSGPAQICTAWQLACSDPLLWKTLDLSVLKSNFIKIPIEPYVYVDNQSDKKLTRLLKDFLNLSRGNILTLIFHYNLCPQFKRLVMPAWNRIGET
;
A
#
# COMPACT_ATOMS: atom_id res chain seq x y z
N MET A 1 -35.42 -38.49 5.58
CA MET A 1 -34.54 -37.66 4.74
C MET A 1 -34.85 -36.23 5.13
N GLU A 2 -34.19 -35.73 6.18
CA GLU A 2 -34.28 -34.33 6.59
C GLU A 2 -32.96 -33.69 6.15
N GLU A 3 -32.95 -33.10 4.95
CA GLU A 3 -31.88 -32.21 4.55
C GLU A 3 -32.00 -30.96 5.44
N GLY A 4 -31.24 -30.96 6.54
CA GLY A 4 -31.02 -29.79 7.34
C GLY A 4 -30.39 -28.72 6.46
N ASN A 5 -31.22 -27.81 5.97
CA ASN A 5 -30.81 -26.59 5.28
C ASN A 5 -30.03 -25.72 6.27
N SER A 6 -28.77 -26.07 6.54
CA SER A 6 -27.85 -25.17 7.20
C SER A 6 -27.71 -23.99 6.25
N SER A 7 -28.41 -22.90 6.54
CA SER A 7 -28.24 -21.65 5.82
C SER A 7 -26.75 -21.33 5.87
N VAL A 8 -26.07 -21.47 4.73
CA VAL A 8 -24.64 -21.19 4.63
C VAL A 8 -24.50 -19.71 5.00
N ARG A 9 -23.87 -19.44 6.15
CA ARG A 9 -23.61 -18.05 6.58
C ARG A 9 -22.81 -17.36 5.48
N ARG A 10 -23.26 -16.16 5.09
CA ARG A 10 -22.55 -15.38 4.08
C ARG A 10 -21.33 -14.74 4.74
N TRP A 11 -20.24 -14.63 4.01
CA TRP A 11 -19.02 -13.97 4.49
C TRP A 11 -19.21 -12.48 4.82
N GLU A 12 -20.25 -11.86 4.26
CA GLU A 12 -20.64 -10.48 4.57
C GLU A 12 -21.32 -10.32 5.94
N ASP A 13 -21.83 -11.42 6.52
CA ASP A 13 -22.44 -11.43 7.86
C ASP A 13 -21.39 -11.64 8.97
N LEU A 14 -20.11 -11.78 8.59
CA LEU A 14 -19.02 -11.93 9.55
C LEU A 14 -18.75 -10.59 10.23
N ASP A 15 -18.51 -10.63 11.54
CA ASP A 15 -18.16 -9.45 12.31
C ASP A 15 -16.90 -8.77 11.73
N ILE A 16 -16.93 -7.43 11.64
CA ILE A 16 -15.83 -6.61 11.11
C ILE A 16 -14.54 -6.90 11.89
N ASP A 17 -14.60 -7.10 13.20
CA ASP A 17 -13.42 -7.37 14.02
C ASP A 17 -12.76 -8.71 13.65
N ILE A 18 -13.56 -9.70 13.23
CA ILE A 18 -13.05 -10.98 12.77
C ILE A 18 -12.44 -10.82 11.37
N LEU A 19 -13.08 -10.06 10.46
CA LEU A 19 -12.52 -9.74 9.16
C LEU A 19 -11.17 -9.03 9.28
N VAL A 20 -11.06 -8.04 10.18
CA VAL A 20 -9.80 -7.33 10.46
C VAL A 20 -8.72 -8.30 10.93
N LYS A 21 -9.04 -9.23 11.86
CA LYS A 21 -8.08 -10.25 12.30
C LYS A 21 -7.61 -11.17 11.18
N ILE A 22 -8.50 -11.53 10.25
CA ILE A 22 -8.12 -12.32 9.07
C ILE A 22 -7.18 -11.49 8.18
N PHE A 23 -7.56 -10.24 7.91
CA PHE A 23 -6.82 -9.32 7.03
C PHE A 23 -5.44 -8.93 7.58
N GLN A 24 -5.22 -9.01 8.90
CA GLN A 24 -3.88 -8.86 9.48
C GLN A 24 -2.87 -9.92 9.02
N SER A 25 -3.33 -11.05 8.47
CA SER A 25 -2.45 -12.07 7.91
C SER A 25 -2.04 -11.80 6.46
N PHE A 26 -2.64 -10.81 5.82
CA PHE A 26 -2.41 -10.49 4.41
C PHE A 26 -1.33 -9.43 4.26
N ASP A 27 -0.61 -9.48 3.14
CA ASP A 27 0.29 -8.39 2.77
C ASP A 27 -0.48 -7.17 2.23
N LEU A 28 0.23 -6.05 2.08
CA LEU A 28 -0.36 -4.79 1.60
C LEU A 28 -0.95 -4.90 0.19
N PHE A 29 -0.35 -5.70 -0.68
CA PHE A 29 -0.83 -5.91 -2.04
C PHE A 29 -2.09 -6.76 -2.05
N GLU A 30 -2.12 -7.82 -1.24
CA GLU A 30 -3.29 -8.67 -1.05
C GLU A 30 -4.47 -7.85 -0.53
N LEU A 31 -4.27 -7.02 0.50
CA LEU A 31 -5.29 -6.12 1.05
C LEU A 31 -5.91 -5.18 0.00
N THR A 32 -5.07 -4.57 -0.84
CA THR A 32 -5.52 -3.57 -1.83
C THR A 32 -6.08 -4.17 -3.12
N SER A 33 -5.60 -5.34 -3.55
CA SER A 33 -5.99 -5.96 -4.81
C SER A 33 -7.16 -6.94 -4.71
N GLY A 34 -7.45 -7.49 -3.53
CA GLY A 34 -8.56 -8.41 -3.32
C GLY A 34 -9.64 -7.84 -2.41
N PRO A 35 -9.48 -7.92 -1.07
CA PRO A 35 -10.57 -7.73 -0.13
C PRO A 35 -11.22 -6.34 -0.18
N ALA A 36 -10.44 -5.29 -0.41
CA ALA A 36 -10.95 -3.92 -0.49
C ALA A 36 -11.92 -3.65 -1.67
N GLN A 37 -11.99 -4.56 -2.65
CA GLN A 37 -12.79 -4.42 -3.87
C GLN A 37 -14.03 -5.35 -3.91
N ILE A 38 -14.21 -6.24 -2.92
CA ILE A 38 -15.27 -7.26 -2.96
C ILE A 38 -16.63 -6.68 -2.57
N CYS A 39 -16.72 -6.07 -1.38
CA CYS A 39 -17.95 -5.47 -0.87
C CYS A 39 -17.64 -4.36 0.14
N THR A 40 -18.63 -3.54 0.45
CA THR A 40 -18.47 -2.41 1.39
C THR A 40 -18.03 -2.85 2.78
N ALA A 41 -18.54 -3.98 3.29
CA ALA A 41 -18.14 -4.49 4.61
C ALA A 41 -16.65 -4.85 4.67
N TRP A 42 -16.14 -5.50 3.62
CA TRP A 42 -14.73 -5.87 3.53
C TRP A 42 -13.85 -4.65 3.29
N GLN A 43 -14.32 -3.67 2.50
CA GLN A 43 -13.64 -2.39 2.33
C GLN A 43 -13.53 -1.61 3.66
N LEU A 44 -14.57 -1.65 4.49
CA LEU A 44 -14.54 -1.05 5.83
C LEU A 44 -13.53 -1.75 6.74
N ALA A 45 -13.53 -3.09 6.77
CA ALA A 45 -12.54 -3.86 7.53
C ALA A 45 -11.11 -3.60 7.01
N CYS A 46 -10.93 -3.48 5.69
CA CYS A 46 -9.64 -3.11 5.10
C CYS A 46 -9.20 -1.68 5.45
N SER A 47 -10.12 -0.79 5.86
CA SER A 47 -9.78 0.58 6.27
C SER A 47 -9.39 0.67 7.75
N ASP A 48 -9.38 -0.45 8.48
CA ASP A 48 -9.15 -0.45 9.92
C ASP A 48 -7.73 0.01 10.28
N PRO A 49 -7.57 0.94 11.24
CA PRO A 49 -6.26 1.48 11.63
C PRO A 49 -5.22 0.42 12.03
N LEU A 50 -5.65 -0.75 12.54
CA LEU A 50 -4.75 -1.83 12.93
C LEU A 50 -3.97 -2.41 11.76
N LEU A 51 -4.50 -2.31 10.53
CA LEU A 51 -3.85 -2.82 9.32
C LEU A 51 -2.79 -1.86 8.76
N TRP A 52 -2.86 -0.56 9.09
CA TRP A 52 -2.10 0.48 8.39
C TRP A 52 -0.99 1.14 9.20
N LYS A 53 -0.79 0.77 10.47
CA LYS A 53 0.22 1.41 11.34
C LYS A 53 1.59 1.51 10.68
N THR A 54 2.01 0.46 9.98
CA THR A 54 3.27 0.40 9.26
C THR A 54 3.03 0.03 7.81
N LEU A 55 3.36 0.94 6.90
CA LEU A 55 3.36 0.69 5.47
C LEU A 55 4.79 0.37 5.02
N ASP A 56 5.06 -0.92 4.82
CA ASP A 56 6.34 -1.40 4.32
C ASP A 56 6.36 -1.48 2.79
N LEU A 57 7.02 -0.52 2.18
CA LEU A 57 7.24 -0.46 0.74
C LEU A 57 8.60 -1.05 0.36
N SER A 58 9.40 -1.54 1.30
CA SER A 58 10.72 -2.13 1.00
C SER A 58 10.66 -3.34 0.08
N VAL A 59 9.51 -4.03 0.08
CA VAL A 59 9.17 -5.14 -0.80
C VAL A 59 9.02 -4.73 -2.27
N LEU A 60 8.81 -3.44 -2.57
CA LEU A 60 8.72 -2.96 -3.94
C LEU A 60 10.11 -2.93 -4.59
N LYS A 61 10.31 -3.84 -5.56
CA LYS A 61 11.49 -3.79 -6.42
C LYS A 61 11.28 -2.70 -7.48
N SER A 62 12.03 -1.62 -7.39
CA SER A 62 12.14 -0.66 -8.50
C SER A 62 13.12 -1.20 -9.53
N ASN A 63 12.75 -1.17 -10.80
CA ASN A 63 13.71 -1.34 -11.89
C ASN A 63 14.48 -0.03 -12.00
N PHE A 64 15.69 0.01 -11.45
CA PHE A 64 16.57 1.16 -11.58
C PHE A 64 17.85 0.79 -12.30
N ILE A 65 18.30 1.70 -13.15
CA ILE A 65 19.61 1.64 -13.80
C ILE A 65 20.50 2.63 -13.08
N LYS A 66 21.63 2.17 -12.55
CA LYS A 66 22.65 3.08 -12.01
C LYS A 66 23.25 3.86 -13.18
N ILE A 67 23.22 5.19 -13.09
CA ILE A 67 23.81 6.09 -14.10
C ILE A 67 24.96 6.88 -13.45
N PRO A 68 26.01 7.26 -14.19
CA PRO A 68 27.12 8.01 -13.63
C PRO A 68 26.79 9.50 -13.36
N ILE A 69 25.60 9.96 -13.74
CA ILE A 69 25.15 11.34 -13.62
C ILE A 69 24.14 11.44 -12.47
N GLU A 70 24.27 12.45 -11.62
CA GLU A 70 23.31 12.73 -10.54
C GLU A 70 21.86 12.75 -11.09
N PRO A 71 20.88 12.02 -10.50
CA PRO A 71 20.86 11.43 -9.16
C PRO A 71 21.39 9.98 -9.05
N TYR A 72 22.24 9.55 -9.98
CA TYR A 72 22.92 8.24 -10.02
C TYR A 72 22.01 7.02 -10.20
N VAL A 73 20.70 7.23 -10.27
CA VAL A 73 19.67 6.20 -10.36
C VAL A 73 18.58 6.67 -11.32
N TYR A 74 18.45 6.01 -12.46
CA TYR A 74 17.32 6.17 -13.38
C TYR A 74 16.23 5.17 -13.02
N VAL A 75 15.04 5.64 -12.67
CA VAL A 75 13.83 4.83 -12.51
C VAL A 75 13.01 4.97 -13.78
N ASP A 76 12.60 3.85 -14.38
CA ASP A 76 11.76 3.91 -15.57
C ASP A 76 10.37 4.55 -15.27
N ASN A 77 9.78 5.22 -16.26
CA ASN A 77 8.51 5.94 -16.10
C ASN A 77 7.33 5.00 -15.74
N GLN A 78 7.44 3.71 -16.04
CA GLN A 78 6.39 2.73 -15.76
C GLN A 78 6.38 2.32 -14.28
N SER A 79 7.56 2.17 -13.70
CA SER A 79 7.82 1.87 -12.29
C SER A 79 7.37 3.03 -11.41
N ASP A 80 7.65 4.27 -11.82
CA ASP A 80 7.19 5.47 -11.11
C ASP A 80 5.65 5.59 -11.08
N LYS A 81 5.00 5.35 -12.23
CA LYS A 81 3.53 5.31 -12.32
C LYS A 81 2.92 4.20 -11.48
N LYS A 82 3.54 3.00 -11.46
CA LYS A 82 3.05 1.87 -10.66
C LYS A 82 3.16 2.17 -9.17
N LEU A 83 4.31 2.67 -8.71
CA LEU A 83 4.53 3.06 -7.32
C LEU A 83 3.55 4.16 -6.90
N THR A 84 3.36 5.19 -7.73
CA THR A 84 2.44 6.29 -7.44
C THR A 84 0.99 5.82 -7.31
N ARG A 85 0.56 4.86 -8.15
CA ARG A 85 -0.78 4.28 -8.04
C ARG A 85 -0.96 3.52 -6.72
N LEU A 86 -0.03 2.62 -6.42
CA LEU A 86 -0.04 1.84 -5.18
C LEU A 86 -0.06 2.74 -3.93
N LEU A 87 0.79 3.78 -3.91
CA LEU A 87 0.81 4.75 -2.83
C LEU A 87 -0.54 5.46 -2.66
N LYS A 88 -1.18 5.87 -3.75
CA LYS A 88 -2.52 6.46 -3.68
C LYS A 88 -3.55 5.48 -3.10
N ASP A 89 -3.50 4.22 -3.53
CA ASP A 89 -4.42 3.19 -3.05
C ASP A 89 -4.24 2.94 -1.54
N PHE A 90 -3.00 2.80 -1.07
CA PHE A 90 -2.69 2.65 0.35
C PHE A 90 -3.11 3.87 1.19
N LEU A 91 -2.86 5.08 0.69
CA LEU A 91 -3.23 6.31 1.39
C LEU A 91 -4.75 6.49 1.47
N ASN A 92 -5.47 6.15 0.41
CA ASN A 92 -6.93 6.21 0.39
C ASN A 92 -7.54 5.18 1.34
N LEU A 93 -7.03 3.95 1.34
CA LEU A 93 -7.56 2.86 2.15
C LEU A 93 -7.22 3.02 3.64
N SER A 94 -6.03 3.52 3.95
CA SER A 94 -5.60 3.74 5.34
C SER A 94 -6.29 4.90 6.05
N ARG A 95 -6.95 5.82 5.31
CA ARG A 95 -7.63 7.00 5.86
C ARG A 95 -6.75 7.85 6.79
N GLY A 96 -5.44 7.91 6.53
CA GLY A 96 -4.50 8.69 7.33
C GLY A 96 -3.98 8.00 8.59
N ASN A 97 -4.24 6.70 8.79
CA ASN A 97 -3.77 5.95 9.97
C ASN A 97 -2.33 5.39 9.83
N ILE A 98 -1.61 5.76 8.77
CA ILE A 98 -0.22 5.35 8.57
C ILE A 98 0.68 6.14 9.51
N LEU A 99 1.39 5.43 10.39
CA LEU A 99 2.33 6.04 11.35
C LEU A 99 3.78 5.88 10.90
N THR A 100 4.10 4.80 10.20
CA THR A 100 5.46 4.47 9.78
C THR A 100 5.48 4.07 8.31
N LEU A 101 6.39 4.69 7.56
CA LEU A 101 6.67 4.35 6.16
C LEU A 101 8.08 3.75 6.08
N ILE A 102 8.19 2.53 5.58
CA ILE A 102 9.48 1.88 5.34
C ILE A 102 9.71 1.85 3.84
N PHE A 103 10.86 2.37 3.39
CA PHE A 103 11.24 2.36 1.98
C PHE A 103 12.48 1.52 1.78
N HIS A 104 12.53 0.80 0.66
CA HIS A 104 13.79 0.30 0.15
C HIS A 104 14.70 1.48 -0.18
N TYR A 105 15.98 1.42 0.16
CA TYR A 105 16.94 2.50 -0.10
C TYR A 105 17.00 2.89 -1.59
N ASN A 106 16.70 1.95 -2.49
CA ASN A 106 16.61 2.18 -3.94
C ASN A 106 15.28 2.78 -4.42
N LEU A 107 14.19 2.66 -3.67
CA LEU A 107 12.90 3.30 -4.00
C LEU A 107 12.93 4.80 -3.73
N CYS A 108 13.89 5.25 -2.93
CA CYS A 108 14.08 6.66 -2.63
C CYS A 108 15.56 7.03 -2.74
N PRO A 109 16.12 7.15 -3.97
CA PRO A 109 17.42 7.81 -4.15
C PRO A 109 17.41 9.27 -3.68
N GLN A 110 16.20 9.79 -3.41
CA GLN A 110 15.87 11.19 -3.28
C GLN A 110 15.15 11.47 -1.96
N PHE A 111 15.61 10.94 -0.82
CA PHE A 111 15.12 11.40 0.50
C PHE A 111 15.16 12.94 0.62
N LYS A 112 15.97 13.61 -0.22
CA LYS A 112 15.95 15.06 -0.48
C LYS A 112 14.70 15.60 -1.20
N ARG A 113 14.11 14.93 -2.20
CA ARG A 113 12.94 15.44 -2.95
C ARG A 113 11.58 15.15 -2.32
N LEU A 114 11.43 14.06 -1.58
CA LEU A 114 10.15 13.78 -0.90
C LEU A 114 9.94 14.71 0.30
N VAL A 115 11.04 15.06 0.99
CA VAL A 115 11.04 16.04 2.10
C VAL A 115 11.20 17.47 1.59
N MET A 116 11.86 17.69 0.44
CA MET A 116 12.00 18.99 -0.21
C MET A 116 11.71 18.93 -1.72
N PRO A 117 10.44 19.06 -2.14
CA PRO A 117 10.06 19.00 -3.56
C PRO A 117 10.76 20.06 -4.44
N ALA A 118 11.39 21.07 -3.84
CA ALA A 118 12.11 22.14 -4.52
C ALA A 118 13.65 22.04 -4.45
N TRP A 119 14.24 20.92 -4.01
CA TRP A 119 15.72 20.79 -3.92
C TRP A 119 16.43 21.09 -5.26
N ASN A 120 15.81 20.69 -6.38
CA ASN A 120 16.30 20.96 -7.72
C ASN A 120 16.37 22.46 -8.10
N ARG A 121 15.80 23.36 -7.28
CA ARG A 121 15.79 24.81 -7.51
C ARG A 121 16.85 25.54 -6.68
N ILE A 122 17.57 24.85 -5.81
CA ILE A 122 18.51 25.46 -4.84
C ILE A 122 19.95 25.46 -5.37
N GLY A 123 20.23 24.77 -6.49
CA GLY A 123 21.57 24.68 -7.08
C GLY A 123 21.89 25.69 -8.18
N GLU A 124 20.95 26.56 -8.56
CA GLU A 124 21.17 27.61 -9.57
C GLU A 124 21.41 28.97 -8.88
N THR A 125 22.61 29.15 -8.32
CA THR A 125 23.19 30.48 -8.00
C THR A 125 24.68 30.45 -8.26
#